data_AF-A0A9D0AWQ9-F1
#
_entry.id   AF-A0A9D0AWQ9-F1
#
_cell.length_a   1.000
_cell.length_b   1.000
_cell.length_c   1.000
_cell.angle_alpha   90.00
_cell.angle_beta   90.00
_cell.angle_gamma   90.00
#
_symmetry.space_group_name_H-M   'P 1'
#
loop_
_entity.id
_entity.type
_entity.pdbx_description
1 polymer ?
#
loop_
_entity_poly.entity_id
_entity_poly.type
_entity_poly.pdbx_seq_one_letter_code
_entity_poly.pdbx_strand_id
1 'polypeptide(L)'
;MIKKRKRPRGMKHNMLTLNISDKVRLYNSYLPFLKRGGLFYPTEKSYKLGDEVFLLLTLLDDGEKTPVAGEIVWINPKGTQGQRPAGIGVHFGEL
;
A
#
# COMPACT_ATOMS: atom_id res chain seq x y z
N MET A 1 -26.53 -7.77 25.98
CA MET A 1 -25.23 -7.07 26.00
C MET A 1 -24.38 -7.54 24.83
N ILE A 2 -24.22 -6.71 23.79
CA ILE A 2 -23.41 -7.05 22.61
C ILE A 2 -21.94 -6.91 22.99
N LYS A 3 -21.19 -8.03 23.00
CA LYS A 3 -19.73 -8.03 23.18
C LYS A 3 -19.11 -7.26 22.00
N LYS A 4 -18.74 -5.99 22.22
CA LYS A 4 -17.89 -5.23 21.29
C LYS A 4 -16.58 -6.00 21.13
N ARG A 5 -16.40 -6.64 19.96
CA ARG A 5 -15.14 -7.27 19.56
C ARG A 5 -14.01 -6.24 19.73
N LYS A 6 -13.11 -6.45 20.70
CA LYS A 6 -11.92 -5.62 20.88
C LYS A 6 -11.11 -5.73 19.60
N ARG A 7 -11.00 -4.64 18.83
CA ARG A 7 -10.08 -4.56 17.70
C ARG A 7 -8.67 -4.89 18.22
N PRO A 8 -7.92 -5.81 17.57
CA PRO A 8 -6.59 -6.18 18.04
C PRO A 8 -5.71 -4.92 18.13
N ARG A 9 -5.07 -4.74 19.29
CA ARG A 9 -4.34 -3.52 19.69
C ARG A 9 -3.01 -3.31 18.96
N GLY A 10 -2.80 -3.93 17.80
CA GLY A 10 -1.64 -3.72 16.91
C GLY A 10 -1.96 -3.02 15.58
N MET A 11 -3.23 -2.91 15.19
CA MET A 11 -3.63 -2.55 13.82
C MET A 11 -3.64 -1.03 13.52
N LYS A 12 -3.33 -0.17 14.49
CA LYS A 12 -3.53 1.29 14.35
C LYS A 12 -2.53 1.99 13.41
N HIS A 13 -1.39 1.37 13.06
CA HIS A 13 -0.34 2.06 12.31
C HIS A 13 -0.21 1.66 10.82
N ASN A 14 -0.92 0.63 10.36
CA ASN A 14 -0.64 0.04 9.05
C ASN A 14 -1.77 0.20 8.02
N MET A 15 -2.72 1.12 8.24
CA MET A 15 -3.72 1.47 7.23
C MET A 15 -3.21 2.58 6.32
N LEU A 16 -3.17 2.30 5.03
CA LEU A 16 -2.74 3.22 3.96
C LEU A 16 -3.95 3.56 3.09
N THR A 17 -4.08 4.81 2.65
CA THR A 17 -5.11 5.20 1.68
C THR A 17 -4.40 5.66 0.41
N LEU A 18 -4.72 5.04 -0.71
CA LEU A 18 -4.15 5.38 -2.01
C LEU A 18 -5.28 5.67 -3.00
N ASN A 19 -5.32 6.90 -3.50
CA ASN A 19 -6.19 7.25 -4.61
C ASN A 19 -5.35 7.40 -5.88
N ILE A 20 -5.72 6.67 -6.93
CA ILE A 20 -5.06 6.72 -8.24
C ILE A 20 -6.06 7.30 -9.24
N SER A 21 -5.91 8.58 -9.56
CA SER A 21 -6.87 9.33 -10.37
C SER A 21 -6.90 8.96 -11.86
N ASP A 22 -5.80 8.44 -12.40
CA ASP A 22 -5.63 8.25 -13.84
C ASP A 22 -4.76 7.04 -14.20
N LYS A 23 -4.84 6.64 -15.47
CA LYS A 23 -4.13 5.46 -16.00
C LYS A 23 -2.61 5.62 -15.97
N VAL A 24 -2.10 6.84 -16.10
CA VAL A 24 -0.65 7.10 -16.11
C VAL A 24 -0.08 6.86 -14.72
N ARG A 25 -0.76 7.35 -13.68
CA ARG A 25 -0.41 7.07 -12.28
C ARG A 25 -0.53 5.59 -11.95
N LEU A 26 -1.59 4.93 -12.40
CA LEU A 26 -1.74 3.49 -12.20
C LEU A 26 -0.56 2.72 -12.80
N TYR A 27 -0.24 3.01 -14.06
CA TYR A 27 0.87 2.39 -14.77
C TYR A 27 2.21 2.60 -14.06
N ASN A 28 2.51 3.84 -13.65
CA ASN A 28 3.78 4.17 -12.98
C ASN A 28 3.88 3.62 -11.55
N SER A 29 2.74 3.30 -10.91
CA SER A 29 2.71 2.77 -9.55
C SER A 29 2.68 1.25 -9.53
N TYR A 30 2.28 0.59 -10.62
CA TYR A 30 2.10 -0.86 -10.65
C TYR A 30 3.42 -1.64 -10.68
N LEU A 31 3.48 -2.73 -9.91
CA LEU A 31 4.63 -3.63 -9.80
C LEU A 31 4.28 -5.00 -10.41
N PRO A 32 4.31 -5.15 -11.75
CA PRO A 32 3.81 -6.34 -12.46
C PRO A 32 4.63 -7.61 -12.23
N PHE A 33 5.89 -7.48 -11.81
CA PHE A 33 6.81 -8.60 -11.61
C PHE A 33 6.54 -9.38 -10.31
N LEU A 34 5.69 -8.85 -9.42
CA LEU A 34 5.26 -9.56 -8.22
C LEU A 34 4.20 -10.60 -8.58
N LYS A 35 4.24 -11.77 -7.95
CA LYS A 35 3.37 -12.92 -8.28
C LYS A 35 1.86 -12.59 -8.33
N ARG A 36 1.41 -11.65 -7.48
CA ARG A 36 0.02 -11.19 -7.40
C ARG A 36 -0.15 -9.74 -7.83
N GLY A 37 0.89 -9.16 -8.43
CA GLY A 37 1.03 -7.73 -8.60
C GLY A 37 1.28 -6.99 -7.29
N GLY A 38 1.45 -5.69 -7.40
CA GLY A 38 1.59 -4.81 -6.25
C GLY A 38 1.60 -3.35 -6.68
N LEU A 39 1.68 -2.47 -5.70
CA LEU A 39 1.74 -1.03 -5.94
C LEU A 39 2.91 -0.41 -5.17
N PHE A 40 3.57 0.54 -5.82
CA PHE A 40 4.43 1.50 -5.15
C PHE A 40 3.56 2.56 -4.46
N TYR A 41 3.82 2.79 -3.18
CA TYR A 41 3.18 3.79 -2.35
C TYR A 41 4.22 4.85 -1.93
N PRO A 42 4.15 6.08 -2.47
CA PRO A 42 5.05 7.15 -2.09
C PRO A 42 4.87 7.53 -0.61
N THR A 43 5.93 7.48 0.18
CA THR A 43 5.89 7.85 1.59
C THR A 43 7.30 8.07 2.16
N GLU A 44 7.43 9.00 3.10
CA GLU A 44 8.64 9.17 3.90
C GLU A 44 8.56 8.44 5.25
N LYS A 45 7.43 7.78 5.54
CA LYS A 45 7.28 6.99 6.77
C LYS A 45 8.18 5.76 6.70
N SER A 46 8.78 5.42 7.84
CA SER A 46 9.61 4.23 7.96
C SER A 46 8.75 2.98 8.08
N TYR A 47 9.09 1.97 7.28
CA TYR A 47 8.53 0.61 7.32
C TYR A 47 9.66 -0.39 7.37
N LYS A 48 9.34 -1.64 7.71
CA LYS A 48 10.24 -2.78 7.58
C LYS A 48 9.74 -3.70 6.48
N LEU A 49 10.68 -4.41 5.84
CA LEU A 49 10.32 -5.51 4.95
C LEU A 49 9.57 -6.58 5.75
N GLY A 50 8.51 -7.13 5.17
CA GLY A 50 7.62 -8.08 5.82
C GLY A 50 6.53 -7.45 6.68
N ASP A 51 6.48 -6.12 6.83
CA ASP A 51 5.37 -5.48 7.54
C ASP A 51 4.05 -5.71 6.77
N GLU A 52 3.04 -6.21 7.48
CA GLU A 52 1.68 -6.33 6.97
C GLU A 52 0.98 -4.97 6.95
N VAL A 53 0.33 -4.64 5.85
CA VAL A 53 -0.42 -3.39 5.65
C VAL A 53 -1.81 -3.63 5.10
N PHE A 54 -2.71 -2.68 5.37
CA PHE A 54 -4.05 -2.65 4.82
C PHE A 54 -4.20 -1.40 3.96
N LEU A 55 -4.34 -1.58 2.65
CA LEU A 55 -4.50 -0.51 1.69
C LEU A 55 -5.99 -0.30 1.41
N LEU A 56 -6.44 0.96 1.46
CA LEU A 56 -7.73 1.39 0.95
C LEU A 56 -7.49 2.06 -0.39
N LEU A 57 -7.75 1.32 -1.47
CA LEU A 57 -7.44 1.70 -2.84
C LEU A 57 -8.68 2.26 -3.54
N THR A 58 -8.53 3.41 -4.21
CA THR A 58 -9.51 3.95 -5.16
C THR A 58 -8.82 4.10 -6.52
N LEU A 59 -9.46 3.63 -7.58
CA LEU A 59 -8.88 3.57 -8.92
C LEU A 59 -9.67 4.44 -9.90
N LEU A 60 -8.95 5.18 -10.74
CA LEU A 60 -9.50 6.01 -11.81
C LEU A 60 -10.61 6.97 -11.33
N ASP A 61 -10.52 7.41 -10.07
CA ASP A 61 -11.54 8.21 -9.39
C ASP A 61 -12.97 7.64 -9.51
N ASP A 62 -13.12 6.31 -9.55
CA ASP A 62 -14.40 5.61 -9.63
C ASP A 62 -15.30 5.82 -8.39
N GLY A 63 -14.73 6.37 -7.30
CA GLY A 63 -15.41 6.59 -6.03
C GLY A 63 -15.52 5.33 -5.17
N GLU A 64 -15.08 4.18 -5.67
CA GLU A 64 -15.07 2.92 -4.96
C GLU A 64 -13.81 2.79 -4.09
N LYS A 65 -13.98 2.26 -2.88
CA LYS A 65 -12.88 2.02 -1.95
C LYS A 65 -12.70 0.52 -1.77
N THR A 66 -11.69 -0.02 -2.43
CA THR A 66 -11.35 -1.44 -2.37
C THR A 66 -10.34 -1.67 -1.24
N PRO A 67 -10.70 -2.42 -0.18
CA PRO A 67 -9.74 -2.87 0.81
C PRO A 67 -8.82 -3.95 0.26
N VAL A 68 -7.51 -3.82 0.47
CA VAL A 68 -6.49 -4.78 0.03
C VAL A 68 -5.53 -5.05 1.18
N ALA A 69 -5.39 -6.30 1.59
CA ALA A 69 -4.29 -6.72 2.46
C ALA A 69 -3.00 -6.83 1.65
N GLY A 70 -1.86 -6.47 2.23
CA GLY A 70 -0.57 -6.56 1.56
C GLY A 70 0.61 -6.61 2.49
N GLU A 71 1.79 -6.81 1.92
CA GLU A 71 3.06 -6.93 2.61
C GLU A 71 4.10 -5.99 1.98
N ILE A 72 4.93 -5.35 2.80
CA ILE A 72 6.03 -4.52 2.31
C ILE A 72 7.17 -5.42 1.81
N VAL A 73 7.42 -5.41 0.51
CA VAL A 73 8.47 -6.23 -0.15
C VAL A 73 9.59 -5.40 -0.76
N TRP A 74 9.43 -4.07 -0.80
CA TRP A 74 10.46 -3.15 -1.28
C TRP A 74 10.39 -1.84 -0.52
N ILE A 75 11.54 -1.24 -0.24
CA ILE A 75 11.68 0.08 0.37
C ILE A 75 12.62 0.89 -0.52
N ASN A 76 12.16 2.07 -0.95
CA ASN A 76 12.99 3.07 -1.60
C ASN A 76 13.27 4.20 -0.60
N PRO A 77 14.51 4.31 -0.07
CA PRO A 77 14.87 5.36 0.88
C PRO A 77 14.74 6.77 0.31
N LYS A 78 14.69 7.75 1.20
CA LYS A 78 14.82 9.17 0.82
C LYS A 78 16.23 9.44 0.29
N GLY A 79 16.33 10.16 -0.81
CA GLY A 79 17.62 10.56 -1.41
C GLY A 79 18.25 9.50 -2.32
N THR A 80 17.50 8.47 -2.74
CA THR A 80 17.97 7.51 -3.74
C THR A 80 18.36 8.21 -5.05
N GLN A 81 19.48 7.79 -5.65
CA GLN A 81 19.95 8.30 -6.94
C GLN A 81 18.87 8.18 -8.04
N GLY A 82 18.85 9.14 -8.97
CA GLY A 82 17.90 9.14 -10.09
C GLY A 82 16.52 9.70 -9.76
N GLN A 83 16.40 10.55 -8.72
CA GLN A 83 15.17 11.28 -8.36
C GLN A 83 13.93 10.41 -8.10
N ARG A 84 14.11 9.14 -7.73
CA ARG A 84 12.99 8.27 -7.39
C ARG A 84 12.39 8.70 -6.05
N PRO A 85 11.06 8.87 -5.94
CA PRO A 85 10.42 9.29 -4.70
C PRO A 85 10.65 8.26 -3.59
N ALA A 86 10.80 8.71 -2.35
CA ALA A 86 10.79 7.82 -1.20
C ALA A 86 9.45 7.06 -1.14
N GLY A 87 9.50 5.78 -0.78
CA GLY A 87 8.28 4.99 -0.65
C GLY A 87 8.52 3.51 -0.46
N ILE A 88 7.44 2.75 -0.60
CA ILE A 88 7.39 1.31 -0.35
C ILE A 88 6.72 0.59 -1.51
N GLY A 89 7.17 -0.62 -1.82
CA GLY A 89 6.45 -1.54 -2.69
C GLY A 89 5.61 -2.49 -1.86
N VAL A 90 4.31 -2.48 -2.09
CA VAL A 90 3.32 -3.33 -1.42
C VAL A 90 2.96 -4.49 -2.36
N HIS A 91 3.29 -5.72 -1.98
CA HIS A 91 2.80 -6.93 -2.63
C HIS A 91 1.38 -7.21 -2.16
N PHE A 92 0.45 -7.41 -3.08
CA PHE A 92 -0.91 -7.79 -2.72
C PHE A 92 -0.94 -9.16 -2.04
N GLY A 93 -1.75 -9.28 -0.98
CA GLY A 93 -1.96 -10.51 -0.24
C GLY A 93 -2.82 -11.52 -1.01
N GLU A 94 -2.97 -12.72 -0.45
CA GLU A 94 -4.03 -13.65 -0.84
C GLU A 94 -5.34 -13.18 -0.18
N LEU A 95 -6.46 -13.22 -0.91
CA LEU A 95 -7.79 -12.90 -0.38
C LEU A 95 -8.31 -13.97 0.57
#